data_AF-A0A661WYJ0-F1
#
_entry.id   AF-A0A661WYJ0-F1
#
_cell.length_a   1.000
_cell.length_b   1.000
_cell.length_c   1.000
_cell.angle_alpha   90.00
_cell.angle_beta   90.00
_cell.angle_gamma   90.00
#
_symmetry.space_group_name_H-M   'P 1'
#
loop_
_entity.id
_entity.type
_entity.pdbx_description
1 polymer ?
#
loop_
_entity_poly.entity_id
_entity_poly.type
_entity_poly.pdbx_seq_one_letter_code
_entity_poly.pdbx_strand_id
1 'polypeptide(L)'
;MKKRIVLILLLFLPFFLHARAYSIITVDNITVGNNYFEMMFNRSGCRLQPALLRNKMAQNFYQLSGDLFALNITFPGEGITPPKNVPQTLTNKNFVIDRVEQVKRSDALQIVIHLSGQGLRLRYTISIPQDKPVFRIALSVKDNADFQPFMEKISPWRVQVNGAQPRLGGFGQPVYATDLFFGVEFPAAHNVYKNNYID
;
A
#
# COMPACT_ATOMS: atom_id res chain seq x y z
N MET A 1 -12.39 64.36 27.03
CA MET A 1 -11.48 63.43 26.32
C MET A 1 -12.08 62.03 26.32
N LYS A 2 -12.59 61.54 25.18
CA LYS A 2 -13.19 60.20 25.05
C LYS A 2 -12.11 59.21 24.60
N LYS A 3 -11.73 58.24 25.44
CA LYS A 3 -10.84 57.14 25.08
C LYS A 3 -11.58 56.20 24.12
N ARG A 4 -11.13 56.10 22.87
CA ARG A 4 -11.58 55.07 21.93
C ARG A 4 -10.80 53.79 22.22
N ILE A 5 -11.48 52.80 22.77
CA ILE A 5 -10.95 51.43 22.90
C ILE A 5 -11.10 50.80 21.51
N VAL A 6 -9.98 50.67 20.79
CA VAL A 6 -9.91 49.91 19.55
C VAL A 6 -9.83 48.44 19.94
N LEU A 7 -10.98 47.76 19.92
CA LEU A 7 -11.06 46.32 20.09
C LEU A 7 -10.50 45.68 18.81
N ILE A 8 -9.22 45.34 18.80
CA ILE A 8 -8.62 44.51 17.75
C ILE A 8 -9.14 43.10 17.99
N LEU A 9 -10.27 42.77 17.35
CA LEU A 9 -10.76 41.42 17.22
C LEU A 9 -9.75 40.65 16.35
N LEU A 10 -8.75 40.06 17.00
CA LEU A 10 -7.88 39.06 16.38
C LEU A 10 -8.78 37.87 16.05
N LEU A 11 -9.37 37.92 14.86
CA LEU A 11 -9.89 36.75 14.16
C LEU A 11 -8.71 35.80 14.00
N PHE A 12 -8.52 34.93 14.99
CA PHE A 12 -7.92 33.63 14.77
C PHE A 12 -8.81 32.94 13.75
N LEU A 13 -8.58 33.23 12.46
CA LEU A 13 -9.01 32.33 11.41
C LEU A 13 -8.37 30.99 11.81
N PRO A 14 -9.15 29.97 12.18
CA PRO A 14 -8.58 28.64 12.19
C PRO A 14 -8.19 28.44 10.73
N PHE A 15 -6.89 28.46 10.46
CA PHE A 15 -6.37 27.81 9.28
C PHE A 15 -6.89 26.38 9.42
N PHE A 16 -8.03 26.11 8.78
CA PHE A 16 -8.45 24.77 8.43
C PHE A 16 -7.43 24.29 7.41
N LEU A 17 -6.21 24.03 7.89
CA LEU A 17 -5.23 23.16 7.30
C LEU A 17 -5.90 21.79 7.30
N HIS A 18 -6.80 21.61 6.33
CA HIS A 18 -7.23 20.31 5.89
C HIS A 18 -5.94 19.68 5.40
N ALA A 19 -5.24 18.90 6.24
CA ALA A 19 -4.07 18.18 5.77
C ALA A 19 -4.60 17.13 4.79
N ARG A 20 -4.59 17.53 3.52
CA ARG A 20 -4.91 16.70 2.37
C ARG A 20 -3.97 15.51 2.35
N ALA A 21 -4.35 14.45 1.63
CA ALA A 21 -3.47 13.32 1.42
C ALA A 21 -2.08 13.81 0.97
N TYR A 22 -1.04 13.33 1.65
CA TYR A 22 0.34 13.76 1.45
C TYR A 22 1.28 12.57 1.37
N SER A 23 2.46 12.83 0.82
CA SER A 23 3.58 11.90 0.82
C SER A 23 4.88 12.64 0.97
N ILE A 24 5.81 12.02 1.68
CA ILE A 24 7.19 12.45 1.86
C ILE A 24 8.04 11.28 1.41
N ILE A 25 8.79 11.47 0.33
CA ILE A 25 9.65 10.44 -0.25
C ILE A 25 11.08 10.94 -0.10
N THR A 26 11.89 10.20 0.66
CA THR A 26 13.33 10.45 0.83
C THR A 26 14.12 9.26 0.31
N VAL A 27 15.45 9.31 0.44
CA VAL A 27 16.33 8.19 0.10
C VAL A 27 16.03 6.96 0.96
N ASP A 28 15.78 7.19 2.25
CA ASP A 28 15.67 6.13 3.26
C ASP A 28 14.24 5.81 3.65
N ASN A 29 13.26 6.64 3.29
CA ASN A 29 11.88 6.48 3.77
C ASN A 29 10.83 6.90 2.73
N ILE A 30 9.68 6.23 2.81
CA ILE A 30 8.44 6.66 2.16
C ILE A 30 7.39 6.81 3.25
N THR A 31 6.92 8.03 3.46
CA THR A 31 5.82 8.32 4.38
C THR A 31 4.61 8.78 3.59
N VAL A 32 3.44 8.23 3.89
CA VAL A 32 2.20 8.56 3.21
C VAL A 32 1.07 8.67 4.23
N GLY A 33 0.13 9.61 4.05
CA GLY A 33 -0.95 9.76 5.02
C GLY A 33 -1.93 10.87 4.66
N ASN A 34 -2.84 11.13 5.59
CA ASN A 34 -3.78 12.25 5.56
C ASN A 34 -4.06 12.71 7.01
N ASN A 35 -5.18 13.40 7.24
CA ASN A 35 -5.60 13.82 8.58
C ASN A 35 -5.82 12.66 9.57
N TYR A 36 -6.15 11.46 9.08
CA TYR A 36 -6.64 10.35 9.91
C TYR A 36 -5.55 9.31 10.22
N PHE A 37 -4.61 9.10 9.32
CA PHE A 37 -3.53 8.14 9.51
C PHE A 37 -2.23 8.60 8.85
N GLU A 38 -1.14 7.93 9.22
CA GLU A 38 0.15 8.02 8.55
C GLU A 38 0.80 6.64 8.52
N MET A 39 1.37 6.26 7.39
CA MET A 39 2.10 5.01 7.20
C MET A 39 3.51 5.32 6.72
N MET A 40 4.49 4.66 7.30
CA MET A 40 5.90 4.80 6.97
C MET A 40 6.49 3.48 6.53
N PHE A 41 7.31 3.55 5.49
CA PHE A 41 8.10 2.46 4.97
C PHE A 41 9.57 2.85 5.00
N ASN A 42 10.40 1.96 5.54
CA ASN A 42 11.84 2.10 5.46
C ASN A 42 12.31 1.60 4.10
N ARG A 43 13.23 2.33 3.49
CA ARG A 43 13.88 2.00 2.24
C ARG A 43 15.36 1.74 2.52
N SER A 44 15.84 0.57 2.10
CA SER A 44 17.25 0.21 2.14
C SER A 44 17.70 -0.11 0.73
N GLY A 45 18.32 0.87 0.07
CA GLY A 45 18.66 0.81 -1.36
C GLY A 45 17.43 0.60 -2.24
N CYS A 46 17.36 -0.54 -2.93
CA CYS A 46 16.26 -0.90 -3.82
C CYS A 46 15.19 -1.78 -3.15
N ARG A 47 15.14 -1.84 -1.82
CA ARG A 47 14.15 -2.63 -1.07
C ARG A 47 13.29 -1.75 -0.17
N LEU A 48 12.04 -2.16 0.00
CA LEU A 48 11.07 -1.49 0.87
C LEU A 48 10.63 -2.43 1.99
N GLN A 49 10.51 -1.90 3.21
CA GLN A 49 10.00 -2.61 4.38
C GLN A 49 8.94 -1.76 5.07
N PRO A 50 7.82 -2.35 5.53
CA PRO A 50 6.85 -1.63 6.33
C PRO A 50 7.48 -1.31 7.70
N ALA A 51 7.22 -0.12 8.23
CA ALA A 51 7.82 0.32 9.50
C ALA A 51 6.79 0.75 10.54
N LEU A 52 5.89 1.67 10.19
CA LEU A 52 4.97 2.27 11.16
C LEU A 52 3.61 2.54 10.53
N LEU A 53 2.55 2.31 11.30
CA LEU A 53 1.21 2.83 11.04
C LEU A 53 0.77 3.64 12.26
N ARG A 54 0.48 4.91 12.07
CA ARG A 54 -0.09 5.80 13.07
C ARG A 54 -1.57 6.01 12.77
N ASN A 55 -2.42 5.67 13.73
CA ASN A 55 -3.81 6.09 13.74
C ASN A 55 -3.91 7.44 14.45
N LYS A 56 -4.09 8.53 13.70
CA LYS A 56 -4.15 9.89 14.26
C LYS A 56 -5.47 10.17 14.97
N MET A 57 -6.53 9.42 14.67
CA MET A 57 -7.81 9.57 15.37
C MET A 57 -7.72 9.02 16.80
N ALA A 58 -7.10 7.86 16.96
CA ALA A 58 -6.94 7.21 18.26
C ALA A 58 -5.62 7.58 18.98
N GLN A 59 -4.72 8.32 18.30
CA GLN A 59 -3.35 8.61 18.75
C GLN A 59 -2.50 7.35 19.04
N ASN A 60 -2.85 6.22 18.41
CA ASN A 60 -2.11 4.97 18.53
C ASN A 60 -1.04 4.82 17.45
N PHE A 61 -0.02 4.02 17.78
CA PHE A 61 1.09 3.70 16.90
C PHE A 61 1.27 2.18 16.84
N TYR A 62 1.40 1.66 15.63
CA TYR A 62 1.60 0.24 15.37
C TYR A 62 2.92 0.05 14.64
N GLN A 63 3.83 -0.69 15.24
CA GLN A 63 5.03 -1.15 14.56
C GLN A 63 4.64 -2.17 13.50
N LEU A 64 5.12 -2.00 12.28
CA LEU A 64 4.87 -2.90 11.18
C LEU A 64 6.09 -3.78 10.92
N SER A 65 5.87 -5.04 10.59
CA SER A 65 6.94 -5.98 10.24
C SER A 65 6.50 -6.98 9.18
N GLY A 66 7.45 -7.77 8.66
CA GLY A 66 7.19 -8.79 7.66
C GLY A 66 7.33 -8.30 6.22
N ASP A 67 6.63 -8.97 5.31
CA ASP A 67 6.69 -8.71 3.88
C ASP A 67 5.50 -7.83 3.44
N LEU A 68 5.69 -6.96 2.46
CA LEU A 68 4.61 -6.09 1.96
C LEU A 68 3.51 -6.90 1.27
N PHE A 69 3.93 -7.87 0.48
CA PHE A 69 3.07 -8.75 -0.28
C PHE A 69 3.69 -10.15 -0.39
N ALA A 70 2.88 -11.11 -0.82
CA ALA A 70 3.37 -12.40 -1.29
C ALA A 70 2.59 -12.87 -2.51
N LEU A 71 3.30 -13.52 -3.43
CA LEU A 71 2.79 -14.22 -4.60
C LEU A 71 3.16 -15.69 -4.43
N ASN A 72 2.18 -16.60 -4.48
CA ASN A 72 2.46 -18.01 -4.67
C ASN A 72 2.29 -18.31 -6.16
N ILE A 73 3.39 -18.68 -6.81
CA ILE A 73 3.48 -18.75 -8.26
C ILE A 73 4.19 -20.03 -8.68
N THR A 74 3.68 -20.67 -9.74
CA THR A 74 4.29 -21.84 -10.36
C THR A 74 4.76 -21.47 -11.76
N PHE A 75 6.06 -21.63 -12.02
CA PHE A 75 6.64 -21.38 -13.35
C PHE A 75 6.61 -22.68 -14.17
N PRO A 76 5.97 -22.72 -15.35
CA PRO A 76 5.88 -23.93 -16.16
C PRO A 76 7.19 -24.27 -16.91
N GLY A 77 7.40 -25.56 -17.19
CA GLY A 77 8.40 -26.08 -18.15
C GLY A 77 9.35 -27.14 -17.59
N GLU A 78 10.39 -27.49 -18.36
CA GLU A 78 11.48 -28.41 -17.97
C GLU A 78 12.76 -27.61 -17.60
N GLY A 79 13.45 -27.99 -16.52
CA GLY A 79 14.67 -27.32 -16.03
C GLY A 79 14.70 -27.02 -14.52
N ILE A 80 15.86 -26.59 -14.02
CA ILE A 80 16.19 -26.59 -12.57
C ILE A 80 16.03 -25.21 -11.91
N THR A 81 16.15 -24.10 -12.66
CA THR A 81 16.20 -22.74 -12.06
C THR A 81 15.41 -21.69 -12.87
N PRO A 82 14.38 -21.05 -12.29
CA PRO A 82 13.75 -21.41 -11.01
C PRO A 82 13.15 -22.83 -11.07
N PRO A 83 13.01 -23.53 -9.92
CA PRO A 83 12.34 -24.82 -9.86
C PRO A 83 10.99 -24.76 -10.57
N LYS A 84 10.86 -25.47 -11.69
CA LYS A 84 9.66 -25.48 -12.52
C LYS A 84 8.65 -26.50 -11.98
N ASN A 85 7.37 -26.21 -12.17
CA ASN A 85 6.25 -27.06 -11.71
C ASN A 85 6.19 -27.26 -10.19
N VAL A 86 6.85 -26.41 -9.40
CA VAL A 86 6.74 -26.37 -7.94
C VAL A 86 6.32 -24.96 -7.52
N PRO A 87 5.27 -24.83 -6.69
CA PRO A 87 4.85 -23.52 -6.19
C PRO A 87 5.95 -22.85 -5.38
N GLN A 88 6.21 -21.58 -5.69
CA GLN A 88 7.17 -20.76 -4.98
C GLN A 88 6.50 -19.52 -4.40
N THR A 89 6.84 -19.21 -3.16
CA THR A 89 6.43 -17.95 -2.54
C THR A 89 7.46 -16.87 -2.84
N LEU A 90 7.07 -15.87 -3.64
CA LEU A 90 7.83 -14.65 -3.86
C LEU A 90 7.27 -13.52 -2.99
N THR A 91 8.13 -12.78 -2.31
CA THR A 91 7.78 -11.59 -1.52
C THR A 91 8.51 -10.37 -2.04
N ASN A 92 8.28 -9.18 -1.48
CA ASN A 92 9.03 -7.96 -1.82
C ASN A 92 10.56 -8.11 -1.69
N LYS A 93 11.08 -9.13 -1.00
CA LYS A 93 12.52 -9.44 -0.93
C LYS A 93 13.08 -9.99 -2.24
N ASN A 94 12.24 -10.58 -3.08
CA ASN A 94 12.61 -11.14 -4.39
C ASN A 94 12.60 -10.11 -5.53
N PHE A 95 12.23 -8.86 -5.24
CA PHE A 95 12.09 -7.78 -6.22
C PHE A 95 12.95 -6.58 -5.83
N VAL A 96 13.33 -5.78 -6.83
CA VAL A 96 13.98 -4.49 -6.67
C VAL A 96 13.01 -3.38 -7.07
N ILE A 97 13.08 -2.24 -6.38
CA ILE A 97 12.33 -1.04 -6.75
C ILE A 97 12.99 -0.41 -7.97
N ASP A 98 12.27 -0.36 -9.09
CA ASP A 98 12.72 0.33 -10.30
C ASP A 98 12.44 1.83 -10.17
N ARG A 99 11.24 2.18 -9.70
CA ARG A 99 10.76 3.57 -9.63
C ARG A 99 9.64 3.72 -8.62
N VAL A 100 9.57 4.90 -8.01
CA VAL A 100 8.42 5.34 -7.19
C VAL A 100 7.82 6.57 -7.85
N GLU A 101 6.50 6.55 -8.08
CA GLU A 101 5.75 7.66 -8.64
C GLU A 101 4.70 8.17 -7.65
N GLN A 102 4.49 9.49 -7.67
CA GLN A 102 3.40 10.14 -6.96
C GLN A 102 2.37 10.62 -7.97
N VAL A 103 1.17 10.07 -7.93
CA VAL A 103 0.05 10.45 -8.81
C VAL A 103 -1.00 11.17 -7.98
N LYS A 104 -1.16 12.47 -8.22
CA LYS A 104 -2.23 13.26 -7.59
C LYS A 104 -3.49 13.16 -8.44
N ARG A 105 -4.60 12.73 -7.82
CA ARG A 105 -5.95 12.79 -8.37
C ARG A 105 -6.75 13.86 -7.63
N SER A 106 -7.92 14.21 -8.17
CA SER A 106 -8.80 15.22 -7.57
C SER A 106 -9.20 14.88 -6.13
N ASP A 107 -9.41 13.60 -5.83
CA ASP A 107 -9.96 13.08 -4.56
C ASP A 107 -8.96 12.24 -3.76
N ALA A 108 -7.81 11.88 -4.35
CA ALA A 108 -6.85 10.98 -3.72
C ALA A 108 -5.40 11.25 -4.14
N LEU A 109 -4.47 10.87 -3.28
CA LEU A 109 -3.05 10.71 -3.60
C LEU A 109 -2.75 9.23 -3.82
N GLN A 110 -1.98 8.90 -4.85
CA GLN A 110 -1.50 7.54 -5.08
C GLN A 110 0.02 7.50 -5.09
N ILE A 111 0.60 6.58 -4.33
CA ILE A 111 2.01 6.19 -4.45
C ILE A 111 2.06 4.88 -5.21
N VAL A 112 2.78 4.89 -6.34
CA VAL A 112 2.94 3.74 -7.22
C VAL A 112 4.39 3.31 -7.19
N ILE A 113 4.64 2.10 -6.69
CA ILE A 113 5.97 1.51 -6.59
C ILE A 113 6.07 0.44 -7.67
N HIS A 114 6.93 0.70 -8.65
CA HIS A 114 7.25 -0.24 -9.73
C HIS A 114 8.40 -1.13 -9.26
N LEU A 115 8.19 -2.44 -9.31
CA LEU A 115 9.20 -3.42 -8.92
C LEU A 115 9.45 -4.43 -10.04
N SER A 116 10.68 -4.92 -10.14
CA SER A 116 11.05 -5.99 -11.08
C SER A 116 11.85 -7.10 -10.37
N GLY A 117 11.72 -8.32 -10.87
CA GLY A 117 12.39 -9.49 -10.30
C GLY A 117 11.76 -10.79 -10.75
N GLN A 118 12.55 -11.87 -10.81
CA GLN A 118 12.06 -13.22 -11.16
C GLN A 118 11.29 -13.28 -12.49
N GLY A 119 11.66 -12.44 -13.47
CA GLY A 119 10.96 -12.34 -14.75
C GLY A 119 9.57 -11.72 -14.69
N LEU A 120 9.21 -11.05 -13.58
CA LEU A 120 7.94 -10.34 -13.41
C LEU A 120 8.17 -8.84 -13.22
N ARG A 121 7.15 -8.06 -13.57
CA ARG A 121 7.01 -6.64 -13.25
C ARG A 121 5.78 -6.44 -12.38
N LEU A 122 5.97 -5.77 -11.25
CA LEU A 122 4.93 -5.53 -10.26
C LEU A 122 4.64 -4.04 -10.14
N ARG A 123 3.37 -3.72 -9.88
CA ARG A 123 2.95 -2.37 -9.49
C ARG A 123 2.24 -2.44 -8.14
N TYR A 124 2.91 -1.97 -7.10
CA TYR A 124 2.33 -1.84 -5.76
C TYR A 124 1.80 -0.42 -5.57
N THR A 125 0.48 -0.26 -5.50
CA THR A 125 -0.19 1.03 -5.44
C THR A 125 -0.82 1.24 -4.08
N ILE A 126 -0.48 2.33 -3.41
CA ILE A 126 -1.10 2.80 -2.17
C ILE A 126 -1.94 4.03 -2.50
N SER A 127 -3.25 3.95 -2.34
CA SER A 127 -4.20 5.04 -2.62
C SER A 127 -4.77 5.61 -1.34
N ILE A 128 -4.70 6.93 -1.21
CA ILE A 128 -5.01 7.69 0.01
C ILE A 128 -6.02 8.78 -0.36
N PRO A 129 -7.31 8.55 -0.09
CA PRO A 129 -8.33 9.60 -0.22
C PRO A 129 -7.97 10.81 0.66
N GLN A 130 -8.31 12.00 0.19
CA GLN A 130 -7.99 13.23 0.91
C GLN A 130 -8.75 13.38 2.23
N ASP A 131 -9.98 12.85 2.29
CA ASP A 131 -10.99 13.16 3.30
C ASP A 131 -11.61 11.91 3.97
N LYS A 132 -10.98 10.73 3.83
CA LYS A 132 -11.47 9.49 4.43
C LYS A 132 -10.42 8.79 5.29
N PRO A 133 -10.81 8.15 6.41
CA PRO A 133 -9.90 7.42 7.30
C PRO A 133 -9.57 6.01 6.75
N VAL A 134 -9.17 5.93 5.48
CA VAL A 134 -8.88 4.66 4.81
C VAL A 134 -7.72 4.84 3.84
N PHE A 135 -6.95 3.78 3.63
CA PHE A 135 -6.07 3.63 2.46
C PHE A 135 -6.42 2.33 1.74
N ARG A 136 -6.13 2.28 0.44
CA ARG A 136 -6.27 1.07 -0.37
C ARG A 136 -4.92 0.65 -0.90
N ILE A 137 -4.70 -0.67 -0.92
CA ILE A 137 -3.50 -1.26 -1.47
C ILE A 137 -3.90 -2.19 -2.60
N ALA A 138 -3.27 -2.00 -3.75
CA ALA A 138 -3.45 -2.84 -4.92
C ALA A 138 -2.09 -3.33 -5.41
N LEU A 139 -2.03 -4.61 -5.79
CA LEU A 139 -0.88 -5.21 -6.41
C LEU A 139 -1.27 -5.70 -7.80
N SER A 140 -0.65 -5.10 -8.83
CA SER A 140 -0.76 -5.58 -10.21
C SER A 140 0.48 -6.38 -10.56
N VAL A 141 0.29 -7.50 -11.23
CA VAL A 141 1.37 -8.38 -11.70
C VAL A 141 1.32 -8.41 -13.22
N LYS A 142 2.48 -8.26 -13.85
CA LYS A 142 2.68 -8.43 -15.29
C LYS A 142 3.87 -9.34 -15.50
N ASP A 143 3.75 -10.33 -16.37
CA ASP A 143 4.85 -11.19 -16.78
C ASP A 143 5.74 -10.50 -17.82
N ASN A 144 6.98 -10.98 -17.93
CA ASN A 144 7.78 -10.75 -19.12
C ASN A 144 7.43 -11.87 -20.11
N ALA A 145 7.12 -11.52 -21.36
CA ALA A 145 6.47 -12.36 -22.37
C ALA A 145 7.12 -13.72 -22.72
N ASP A 146 8.23 -14.06 -22.08
CA ASP A 146 9.02 -15.27 -22.35
C ASP A 146 8.43 -16.53 -21.71
N PHE A 147 7.55 -16.40 -20.70
CA PHE A 147 6.80 -17.51 -20.10
C PHE A 147 5.55 -17.00 -19.37
N GLN A 148 4.50 -17.82 -19.31
CA GLN A 148 3.25 -17.49 -18.61
C GLN A 148 3.19 -18.22 -17.26
N PRO A 149 3.49 -17.55 -16.14
CA PRO A 149 3.46 -18.19 -14.84
C PRO A 149 2.03 -18.43 -14.35
N PHE A 150 1.80 -19.51 -13.61
CA PHE A 150 0.53 -19.80 -12.97
C PHE A 150 0.46 -19.16 -11.58
N MET A 151 -0.50 -18.26 -11.38
CA MET A 151 -0.70 -17.53 -10.12
C MET A 151 -1.67 -18.29 -9.21
N GLU A 152 -1.16 -18.91 -8.17
CA GLU A 152 -1.98 -19.72 -7.25
C GLU A 152 -2.63 -18.87 -6.17
N LYS A 153 -1.88 -17.90 -5.62
CA LYS A 153 -2.34 -17.05 -4.53
C LYS A 153 -1.66 -15.70 -4.56
N ILE A 154 -2.43 -14.65 -4.33
CA ILE A 154 -1.92 -13.29 -4.13
C ILE A 154 -2.29 -12.83 -2.73
N SER A 155 -1.34 -12.19 -2.05
CA SER A 155 -1.56 -11.50 -0.78
C SER A 155 -0.99 -10.09 -0.92
N PRO A 156 -1.82 -9.08 -1.28
CA PRO A 156 -1.36 -7.71 -1.52
C PRO A 156 -0.96 -6.98 -0.23
N TRP A 157 -1.30 -7.55 0.92
CA TRP A 157 -0.88 -7.09 2.24
C TRP A 157 -0.51 -8.30 3.08
N ARG A 158 0.79 -8.50 3.34
CA ARG A 158 1.32 -9.56 4.24
C ARG A 158 2.05 -8.97 5.46
N VAL A 159 1.72 -7.72 5.79
CA VAL A 159 2.34 -6.98 6.88
C VAL A 159 1.73 -7.40 8.20
N GLN A 160 2.59 -7.66 9.19
CA GLN A 160 2.20 -7.86 10.57
C GLN A 160 2.08 -6.51 11.27
N VAL A 161 0.97 -6.31 11.98
CA VAL A 161 0.68 -5.09 12.75
C VAL A 161 0.90 -5.40 14.22
N ASN A 162 2.10 -5.09 14.74
CA ASN A 162 2.49 -5.47 16.10
C ASN A 162 1.73 -4.65 17.14
N GLY A 163 1.29 -5.31 18.21
CA GLY A 163 0.48 -4.70 19.26
C GLY A 163 -1.01 -4.58 18.92
N ALA A 164 -1.40 -4.81 17.66
CA ALA A 164 -2.81 -4.99 17.33
C ALA A 164 -3.29 -6.33 17.89
N GLN A 165 -4.46 -6.33 18.53
CA GLN A 165 -5.15 -7.55 18.94
C GLN A 165 -6.29 -7.82 17.95
N PRO A 166 -6.03 -8.57 16.87
CA PRO A 166 -7.05 -8.85 15.88
C PRO A 166 -8.20 -9.64 16.50
N ARG A 167 -9.43 -9.24 16.16
CA ARG A 167 -10.67 -9.95 16.42
C ARG A 167 -11.38 -10.15 15.10
N LEU A 168 -12.11 -11.26 14.97
CA LEU A 168 -12.66 -11.73 13.70
C LEU A 168 -11.54 -12.09 12.70
N GLY A 169 -11.89 -12.52 11.48
CA GLY A 169 -10.91 -12.91 10.45
C GLY A 169 -11.14 -14.27 9.80
N GLY A 170 -12.35 -14.83 9.92
CA GLY A 170 -12.77 -15.96 9.10
C GLY A 170 -12.98 -15.60 7.62
N PHE A 171 -13.32 -16.59 6.78
CA PHE A 171 -13.58 -16.36 5.36
C PHE A 171 -14.68 -15.32 5.14
N GLY A 172 -14.38 -14.26 4.39
CA GLY A 172 -15.31 -13.16 4.12
C GLY A 172 -15.55 -12.20 5.29
N GLN A 173 -14.89 -12.39 6.44
CA GLN A 173 -15.01 -11.49 7.58
C GLN A 173 -13.90 -10.43 7.55
N PRO A 174 -14.21 -9.16 7.85
CA PRO A 174 -13.18 -8.18 8.12
C PRO A 174 -12.38 -8.55 9.37
N VAL A 175 -11.12 -8.11 9.39
CA VAL A 175 -10.26 -8.20 10.57
C VAL A 175 -10.30 -6.85 11.27
N TYR A 176 -10.77 -6.84 12.51
CA TYR A 176 -10.76 -5.64 13.34
C TYR A 176 -9.60 -5.72 14.33
N ALA A 177 -8.94 -4.60 14.59
CA ALA A 177 -8.26 -4.35 15.85
C ALA A 177 -9.02 -3.23 16.58
N THR A 178 -8.64 -2.92 17.83
CA THR A 178 -9.34 -1.95 18.69
C THR A 178 -9.81 -0.68 17.96
N ASP A 179 -9.00 -0.15 17.07
CA ASP A 179 -9.20 1.09 16.31
C ASP A 179 -8.81 0.96 14.82
N LEU A 180 -8.57 -0.27 14.34
CA LEU A 180 -8.19 -0.56 12.96
C LEU A 180 -9.20 -1.49 12.31
N PHE A 181 -9.39 -1.30 11.00
CA PHE A 181 -10.19 -2.17 10.16
C PHE A 181 -9.38 -2.59 8.94
N PHE A 182 -9.32 -3.89 8.69
CA PHE A 182 -8.75 -4.46 7.48
C PHE A 182 -9.82 -5.27 6.76
N GLY A 183 -10.13 -4.85 5.54
CA GLY A 183 -11.00 -5.57 4.63
C GLY A 183 -10.25 -5.90 3.34
N VAL A 184 -10.62 -7.02 2.72
CA VAL A 184 -10.22 -7.32 1.35
C VAL A 184 -11.36 -6.91 0.44
N GLU A 185 -11.16 -5.85 -0.33
CA GLU A 185 -12.01 -5.58 -1.49
C GLU A 185 -11.58 -6.58 -2.57
N PHE A 186 -12.42 -7.59 -2.86
CA PHE A 186 -12.13 -8.54 -3.94
C PHE A 186 -12.13 -7.80 -5.28
N PRO A 187 -11.05 -7.87 -6.08
CA PRO A 187 -11.19 -7.70 -7.51
C PRO A 187 -11.86 -8.96 -8.08
N ALA A 188 -12.90 -8.76 -8.91
CA ALA A 188 -13.10 -9.63 -10.05
C ALA A 188 -11.80 -9.60 -10.86
N ALA A 189 -11.21 -10.75 -11.19
CA ALA A 189 -10.16 -10.80 -12.19
C ALA A 189 -10.68 -10.05 -13.43
N HIS A 190 -10.11 -8.89 -13.74
CA HIS A 190 -10.48 -8.15 -14.95
C HIS A 190 -9.65 -8.70 -16.08
N ASN A 191 -10.05 -9.88 -16.57
CA ASN A 191 -9.53 -10.40 -17.82
C ASN A 191 -9.88 -9.41 -18.93
N VAL A 192 -8.89 -8.90 -19.64
CA VAL A 192 -9.16 -8.05 -20.80
C VAL A 192 -9.41 -8.98 -21.99
N TYR A 193 -10.63 -8.96 -22.50
CA TYR A 193 -10.95 -9.74 -23.70
C TYR A 193 -10.54 -8.97 -24.94
N LYS A 194 -9.53 -9.45 -25.68
CA LYS A 194 -9.13 -8.87 -26.96
C LYS A 194 -8.81 -9.98 -27.96
N ASN A 195 -9.34 -9.85 -29.18
CA ASN A 195 -9.08 -10.77 -30.29
C ASN A 195 -9.34 -12.27 -29.98
N ASN A 196 -10.37 -12.59 -29.19
CA ASN A 196 -10.71 -13.95 -28.73
C ASN A 196 -9.71 -14.60 -27.76
N TYR A 197 -8.86 -13.81 -27.11
CA TYR A 197 -7.99 -14.25 -26.02
C TYR A 197 -8.38 -13.57 -24.71
N ILE A 198 -8.18 -14.31 -23.63
CA ILE A 198 -8.28 -13.83 -22.25
C ILE A 198 -6.85 -13.38 -21.88
N ASP A 199 -6.60 -12.07 -21.85
CA ASP A 199 -5.37 -11.47 -21.29
C ASP A 199 -5.54 -11.19 -19.79
#